data_AF-A0A4Q5PNC9-F1
#
_entry.id   AF-A0A4Q5PNC9-F1
#
_cell.length_a   1.000
_cell.length_b   1.000
_cell.length_c   1.000
_cell.angle_alpha   90.00
_cell.angle_beta   90.00
_cell.angle_gamma   90.00
#
_symmetry.space_group_name_H-M   'P 1'
#
loop_
_entity.id
_entity.type
_entity.pdbx_description
1 polymer ?
#
loop_
_entity_poly.entity_id
_entity_poly.type
_entity_poly.pdbx_seq_one_letter_code
_entity_poly.pdbx_strand_id
1 'polypeptide(L)' 'MLDLAIVGGGPGGLMSAWYLKRKLGDLCRITLYEASNRLGGKIVTRKFDSSPATYEAG' A
#
# COMPACT_ATOMS: atom_id res chain seq x y z
N MET A 1 1.90 19.35 13.99
CA MET A 1 1.79 18.44 12.83
C MET A 1 2.77 17.31 13.08
N LEU A 2 2.31 16.06 13.05
CA LEU A 2 3.14 14.87 13.21
C LEU A 2 3.61 14.40 11.83
N ASP A 3 4.91 14.21 11.66
CA ASP A 3 5.47 13.57 10.47
C ASP A 3 5.69 12.09 10.77
N LEU A 4 5.00 11.23 10.02
CA LEU A 4 4.97 9.79 10.26
C LEU A 4 5.46 9.03 9.04
N ALA A 5 6.52 8.25 9.24
CA ALA A 5 7.03 7.33 8.24
C ALA A 5 6.35 5.95 8.37
N ILE A 6 5.88 5.40 7.26
CA ILE A 6 5.41 4.01 7.16
C ILE A 6 6.37 3.28 6.22
N VAL A 7 6.99 2.21 6.69
CA VAL A 7 7.90 1.36 5.90
C VAL A 7 7.13 0.12 5.44
N GLY A 8 6.97 0.00 4.12
CA GLY A 8 6.23 -1.07 3.45
C GLY A 8 4.89 -0.61 2.89
N GLY A 9 4.73 -0.67 1.57
CA GLY A 9 3.52 -0.40 0.79
C GLY A 9 2.60 -1.61 0.62
N GLY A 10 2.70 -2.59 1.54
CA GLY A 10 1.80 -3.73 1.61
C GLY A 10 0.45 -3.40 2.26
N PRO A 11 -0.43 -4.41 2.45
CA PRO A 11 -1.78 -4.18 2.95
C PRO A 11 -1.79 -3.59 4.36
N GLY A 12 -0.87 -4.05 5.22
CA GLY A 12 -0.70 -3.51 6.57
C GLY A 12 -0.32 -2.03 6.56
N GLY A 13 0.71 -1.65 5.81
CA GLY A 13 1.16 -0.25 5.73
C GLY A 13 0.11 0.68 5.11
N LEU A 14 -0.56 0.23 4.05
CA LEU A 14 -1.65 1.00 3.42
C LEU A 14 -2.86 1.15 4.35
N MET A 15 -3.23 0.11 5.10
CA MET A 15 -4.31 0.22 6.10
C MET A 15 -3.92 1.12 7.26
N SER A 16 -2.69 1.02 7.78
CA SER A 16 -2.20 1.93 8.80
C SER A 16 -2.26 3.38 8.33
N ALA A 17 -1.81 3.67 7.10
CA ALA A 17 -1.88 5.00 6.51
C ALA A 17 -3.33 5.52 6.45
N TRP A 18 -4.25 4.68 5.97
CA TRP A 18 -5.66 5.04 5.83
C TRP A 18 -6.33 5.33 7.17
N TYR A 19 -6.17 4.43 8.15
CA TYR A 19 -6.76 4.61 9.49
C TYR A 19 -6.17 5.84 10.20
N LEU A 20 -4.86 6.06 10.10
CA LEU A 20 -4.21 7.23 10.70
C LEU A 20 -4.67 8.52 10.04
N LYS A 21 -4.78 8.57 8.71
CA LYS A 21 -5.28 9.76 8.01
C LYS A 21 -6.73 10.06 8.38
N ARG A 22 -7.59 9.03 8.49
CA ARG A 22 -8.99 9.20 8.94
C ARG A 22 -9.09 9.68 10.38
N LYS A 23 -8.23 9.20 11.28
CA LYS A 23 -8.28 9.54 12.71
C LYS A 23 -7.66 10.90 13.03
N LEU A 24 -6.55 11.24 12.37
CA LEU A 24 -5.74 12.42 12.70
C LEU A 24 -5.93 13.58 11.72
N GLY A 25 -6.49 13.34 10.52
CA GLY A 25 -6.74 14.39 9.54
C GLY A 25 -5.47 15.17 9.18
N ASP A 26 -5.52 16.48 9.39
CA ASP A 26 -4.42 17.40 9.08
C ASP A 26 -3.39 17.54 10.22
N LEU A 27 -3.63 16.87 11.35
CA LEU A 27 -2.64 16.79 12.43
C LEU A 27 -1.46 15.87 12.07
N CYS A 28 -1.56 15.08 10.99
CA CYS A 28 -0.56 14.11 10.56
C CYS A 28 -0.23 14.20 9.06
N ARG A 29 1.06 14.31 8.75
CA ARG A 29 1.63 14.11 7.42
C ARG A 29 2.25 12.71 7.39
N ILE A 30 1.79 11.89 6.45
CA ILE A 30 2.24 10.50 6.31
C ILE A 30 3.14 10.41 5.07
N THR A 31 4.31 9.80 5.22
CA THR A 31 5.18 9.42 4.10
C THR A 31 5.35 7.91 4.11
N LEU A 32 5.00 7.27 2.99
CA LEU A 32 5.12 5.83 2.80
C LEU A 32 6.35 5.52 1.96
N TYR A 33 7.22 4.66 2.50
CA TYR A 33 8.42 4.18 1.83
C TYR A 33 8.21 2.71 1.44
N GLU A 34 8.29 2.42 0.15
CA GLU A 34 8.19 1.06 -0.39
C GLU A 34 9.49 0.73 -1.12
N ALA A 35 10.02 -0.48 -0.89
CA ALA A 35 11.29 -0.90 -1.45
C ALA A 35 11.18 -1.25 -2.94
N SER A 36 10.02 -1.76 -3.36
CA SER A 36 9.74 -2.13 -4.74
C SER A 36 9.13 -0.98 -5.54
N ASN A 37 9.00 -1.17 -6.85
CA ASN A 37 8.33 -0.23 -7.75
C ASN A 37 6.80 -0.39 -7.76
N ARG A 38 6.22 -1.14 -6.82
CA ARG A 38 4.78 -1.45 -6.79
C ARG A 38 4.23 -1.47 -5.36
N LEU A 39 3.02 -0.95 -5.19
CA LEU A 39 2.24 -1.12 -3.97
C LEU A 39 1.50 -2.47 -3.95
N GLY A 40 1.06 -2.88 -2.76
CA GLY A 40 0.24 -4.08 -2.56
C GLY A 40 0.95 -5.18 -1.79
N GLY A 41 2.29 -5.14 -1.70
CA GLY A 41 3.07 -6.12 -0.95
C GLY A 41 2.78 -7.53 -1.45
N LYS A 42 2.23 -8.38 -0.57
CA LYS A 42 1.81 -9.73 -0.95
C LYS A 42 0.65 -9.73 -1.95
N ILE A 43 -0.30 -8.78 -1.89
CA ILE A 43 -1.45 -8.72 -2.82
C ILE A 43 -0.95 -8.42 -4.24
N VAL A 44 -1.02 -9.39 -5.14
CA VAL A 44 -0.49 -9.32 -6.52
C VAL A 44 -1.45 -10.01 -7.50
N THR A 45 -2.40 -9.27 -8.06
CA THR A 45 -3.15 -9.78 -9.22
C THR A 45 -2.33 -9.64 -10.50
N ARG A 46 -2.21 -10.72 -11.27
CA ARG A 46 -1.56 -10.77 -12.60
C ARG A 46 -2.55 -11.24 -13.66
N LYS A 47 -2.13 -11.13 -14.92
CA LYS A 47 -2.84 -11.62 -16.10
C LYS A 47 -1.93 -12.54 -16.90
N PHE A 48 -2.51 -13.49 -17.61
CA PHE A 48 -1.77 -14.27 -18.58
C PHE A 48 -1.55 -13.44 -19.86
N ASP A 49 -0.41 -13.58 -20.51
CA ASP A 49 -0.14 -12.87 -21.77
C ASP A 49 -0.98 -13.43 -22.93
N SER A 50 -1.35 -14.72 -22.85
CA SER A 50 -2.06 -15.45 -23.90
C SER A 50 -3.59 -15.47 -23.74
N SER A 51 -4.12 -14.95 -22.64
CA SER A 51 -5.55 -15.02 -22.32
C SER A 51 -5.99 -13.85 -21.43
N PRO A 52 -7.23 -13.34 -21.57
CA PRO A 52 -7.74 -12.27 -20.71
C PRO A 52 -7.95 -12.68 -19.24
N ALA A 53 -7.64 -13.93 -18.86
CA ALA A 53 -7.76 -14.42 -17.50
C ALA A 53 -6.74 -13.77 -16.54
N THR A 54 -7.22 -13.47 -15.33
CA THR A 54 -6.43 -13.00 -14.20
C THR A 54 -6.11 -14.14 -13.23
N TYR A 55 -5.03 -14.02 -12.47
CA TYR A 55 -4.73 -14.91 -11.34
C TYR A 55 -4.09 -14.12 -10.20
N GLU A 56 -4.28 -14.59 -8.97
CA GLU A 56 -3.59 -14.05 -7.80
C GLU A 56 -2.22 -14.73 -7.67
N ALA A 57 -1.16 -13.92 -7.80
CA ALA A 57 0.23 -14.33 -7.63
C ALA A 57 0.75 -14.09 -6.20
N GLY A 58 -0.11 -13.57 -5.32
CA GLY A 58 0.12 -13.34 -3.90
C GLY A 58 -1.02 -12.60 -3.23
#